data_AF-A0A7J6T9Z3-F1
#
_entry.id   AF-A0A7J6T9Z3-F1
#
_cell.length_a   1.000
_cell.length_b   1.000
_cell.length_c   1.000
_cell.angle_alpha   90.00
_cell.angle_beta   90.00
_cell.angle_gamma   90.00
#
_symmetry.space_group_name_H-M   'P 1'
#
loop_
_entity.id
_entity.type
_entity.pdbx_description
1 polymer ?
#
loop_
_entity_poly.entity_id
_entity_poly.type
_entity_poly.pdbx_seq_one_letter_code
_entity_poly.pdbx_strand_id
1 'polypeptide(L)'
;MLLMRREIVNPVFARYGLVANLSVNHQNLGALVNTETPLMFFILEEFCPPQFCLGVHGCFDCDLSECSFPLQNLAKMTFKDGRTISLIETPAFLDVPEQDRQPASFGSEMKVKSSYPAPFALLGLGFRQDRTLNLFRNPVIDQLVRGPSGYNKSRSVSLYLESGPFARGEVLLGGVDPDKFIGPLAPVPVVDEGHWMLHLLAVYVGGASRRPAGLHAILDTGTNGIYIPTKAGEDLITLVKAGVEKLIDIRINGGVYEIDRADRDYLPILSARQ
;
A
#
# COMPACT_ATOMS: atom_id res chain seq x y z
N MET A 1 10.77 -13.54 0.91
CA MET A 1 9.32 -13.23 0.81
C MET A 1 8.82 -12.71 2.14
N LEU A 2 7.92 -11.71 2.16
CA LEU A 2 7.30 -11.18 3.37
C LEU A 2 5.83 -11.63 3.43
N LEU A 3 5.40 -12.17 4.57
CA LEU A 3 4.01 -12.54 4.78
C LEU A 3 3.19 -11.30 5.15
N MET A 4 2.04 -11.15 4.48
CA MET A 4 1.04 -10.15 4.79
C MET A 4 -0.19 -10.77 5.45
N ARG A 5 -0.82 -9.98 6.30
CA ARG A 5 -2.13 -10.26 6.86
C ARG A 5 -3.02 -9.04 6.78
N ARG A 6 -4.33 -9.29 6.77
CA ARG A 6 -5.34 -8.26 6.91
C ARG A 6 -5.46 -7.85 8.36
N GLU A 7 -5.42 -6.54 8.63
CA GLU A 7 -5.55 -5.97 9.97
C GLU A 7 -6.52 -4.80 9.98
N ILE A 8 -7.10 -4.52 11.15
CA ILE A 8 -7.97 -3.36 11.34
C ILE A 8 -7.10 -2.12 11.57
N VAL A 9 -7.14 -1.18 10.63
CA VAL A 9 -6.42 0.11 10.70
C VAL A 9 -7.32 1.26 11.16
N ASN A 10 -8.64 1.06 11.16
CA ASN A 10 -9.52 2.01 11.83
C ASN A 10 -10.78 1.28 12.29
N PRO A 11 -10.92 1.02 13.60
CA PRO A 11 -12.07 0.29 14.12
C PRO A 11 -13.38 1.08 14.01
N VAL A 12 -13.33 2.42 14.07
CA VAL A 12 -14.53 3.28 13.97
C VAL A 12 -15.13 3.24 12.57
N PHE A 13 -14.29 3.18 11.53
CA PHE A 13 -14.74 3.13 10.14
C PHE A 13 -14.63 1.73 9.51
N ALA A 14 -14.37 0.69 10.32
CA ALA A 14 -14.12 -0.68 9.89
C ALA A 14 -13.15 -0.77 8.68
N ARG A 15 -12.09 0.06 8.69
CA ARG A 15 -11.09 0.05 7.62
C ARG A 15 -10.05 -1.01 7.89
N TYR A 16 -9.71 -1.74 6.83
CA TYR A 16 -8.70 -2.78 6.85
C TYR A 16 -7.51 -2.35 6.01
N GLY A 17 -6.33 -2.77 6.43
CA GLY A 17 -5.09 -2.60 5.70
C GLY A 17 -4.34 -3.93 5.57
N LEU A 18 -3.43 -3.96 4.60
CA LEU A 18 -2.51 -5.07 4.41
C LEU A 18 -1.22 -4.78 5.15
N VAL A 19 -0.81 -5.69 6.03
CA VAL A 19 0.32 -5.46 6.92
C VAL A 19 1.34 -6.55 6.71
N ALA A 20 2.53 -6.17 6.28
CA ALA A 20 3.67 -7.05 6.17
C ALA A 20 4.42 -7.13 7.51
N ASN A 21 4.89 -8.31 7.86
CA ASN A 21 5.88 -8.48 8.93
C ASN A 21 7.28 -8.30 8.35
N LEU A 22 8.07 -7.43 8.97
CA LEU A 22 9.47 -7.18 8.65
C LEU A 22 10.33 -7.50 9.87
N SER A 23 11.52 -8.05 9.63
CA SER A 23 12.55 -8.13 10.66
C SER A 23 13.52 -6.97 10.46
N VAL A 24 13.59 -6.08 11.45
CA VAL A 24 14.41 -4.86 11.43
C VAL A 24 15.28 -4.86 12.67
N ASN A 25 16.61 -4.92 12.50
CA ASN A 25 17.56 -5.11 13.61
C ASN A 25 17.14 -6.27 14.56
N HIS A 26 16.71 -7.41 14.00
CA HIS A 26 16.17 -8.57 14.74
C HIS A 26 14.82 -8.35 15.46
N GLN A 27 14.17 -7.19 15.29
CA GLN A 27 12.83 -6.93 15.83
C GLN A 27 11.76 -7.23 14.77
N ASN A 28 10.67 -7.89 15.17
CA ASN A 28 9.55 -8.17 14.29
C ASN A 28 8.55 -7.02 14.31
N LEU A 29 8.48 -6.26 13.22
CA LEU A 29 7.66 -5.08 13.08
C LEU A 29 6.59 -5.29 12.01
N GLY A 30 5.35 -4.92 12.32
CA GLY A 30 4.28 -4.84 11.32
C GLY A 30 4.23 -3.46 10.70
N ALA A 31 4.11 -3.38 9.37
CA ALA A 31 3.94 -2.13 8.65
C ALA A 31 2.89 -2.25 7.54
N LEU A 32 2.11 -1.19 7.34
CA LEU A 32 1.12 -1.13 6.27
C LEU A 32 1.78 -1.07 4.90
N VAL A 33 1.37 -1.96 4.00
CA VAL A 33 1.89 -2.02 2.64
C VAL A 33 1.17 -1.00 1.78
N ASN A 34 1.89 0.01 1.28
CA ASN A 34 1.31 1.09 0.49
C ASN A 34 2.12 1.33 -0.79
N THR A 35 1.52 1.05 -1.94
CA THR A 35 2.13 1.27 -3.27
C THR A 35 2.06 2.72 -3.75
N GLU A 36 1.32 3.62 -3.11
CA GLU A 36 1.24 5.03 -3.52
C GLU A 36 2.48 5.84 -3.14
N THR A 37 3.27 5.37 -2.17
CA THR A 37 4.40 6.14 -1.60
C THR A 37 5.66 5.29 -1.47
N PRO A 38 6.85 5.87 -1.67
CA PRO A 38 8.11 5.16 -1.42
C PRO A 38 8.50 5.11 0.06
N LEU A 39 7.72 5.77 0.92
CA LEU A 39 8.07 6.01 2.31
C LEU A 39 8.06 4.73 3.14
N MET A 40 9.19 4.39 3.75
CA MET A 40 9.27 3.40 4.82
C MET A 40 9.51 4.09 6.16
N PHE A 41 8.63 3.87 7.14
CA PHE A 41 8.80 4.44 8.48
C PHE A 41 8.18 3.58 9.58
N PHE A 42 8.76 3.69 10.77
CA PHE A 42 8.30 3.06 12.00
C PHE A 42 8.13 4.12 13.09
N ILE A 43 7.37 3.79 14.13
CA ILE A 43 7.21 4.69 15.28
C ILE A 43 8.32 4.36 16.26
N LEU A 44 9.05 5.35 16.79
CA LEU A 44 10.00 5.06 17.86
C LEU A 44 9.26 4.70 19.14
N GLU A 45 9.65 3.60 19.77
CA GLU A 45 9.00 3.10 20.99
C GLU A 45 9.00 4.14 22.12
N GLU A 46 10.08 4.91 22.29
CA GLU A 46 10.17 6.00 23.27
C GLU A 46 9.03 7.03 23.14
N PHE A 47 8.54 7.24 21.92
CA PHE A 47 7.50 8.22 21.60
C PHE A 47 6.14 7.59 21.32
N CYS A 48 6.02 6.28 21.48
CA CYS A 48 4.78 5.55 21.27
C CYS A 48 4.17 5.08 22.59
N PRO A 49 2.92 5.45 22.88
CA PRO A 49 2.22 4.88 24.03
C PRO A 49 2.16 3.34 23.93
N PRO A 50 2.45 2.58 25.01
CA PRO A 50 2.57 1.12 24.95
C PRO A 50 1.34 0.40 24.36
N GLN A 51 0.14 0.96 24.56
CA GLN A 51 -1.10 0.42 23.98
C GLN A 51 -1.14 0.43 22.44
N PHE A 52 -0.24 1.20 21.81
CA PHE A 52 -0.11 1.33 20.37
C PHE A 52 1.17 0.66 19.86
N CYS A 53 1.86 -0.20 20.61
CA CYS A 53 3.10 -0.85 20.13
C CYS A 53 2.93 -2.26 19.57
N LEU A 54 1.70 -2.66 19.23
CA LEU A 54 1.43 -3.99 18.70
C LEU A 54 0.90 -3.92 17.25
N GLY A 55 1.25 -4.95 16.47
CA GLY A 55 0.69 -5.17 15.15
C GLY A 55 1.05 -4.08 14.14
N VAL A 56 0.04 -3.31 13.71
CA VAL A 56 0.09 -2.36 12.57
C VAL A 56 0.77 -1.03 12.87
N HIS A 57 1.03 -0.77 14.14
CA HIS A 57 1.64 0.46 14.58
C HIS A 57 3.17 0.42 14.45
N GLY A 58 3.78 -0.77 14.57
CA GLY A 58 5.20 -1.00 14.29
C GLY A 58 6.13 -0.11 15.11
N CYS A 59 6.11 -0.26 16.44
CA CYS A 59 7.08 0.40 17.32
C CYS A 59 8.46 -0.21 17.15
N PHE A 60 9.42 0.60 16.73
CA PHE A 60 10.82 0.25 16.68
C PHE A 60 11.51 0.68 17.97
N ASP A 61 12.07 -0.30 18.68
CA ASP A 61 12.98 -0.04 19.77
C ASP A 61 14.34 0.34 19.18
N CYS A 62 14.85 1.49 19.58
CA CYS A 62 16.12 2.00 19.10
C CYS A 62 17.00 2.13 20.33
N ASP A 63 17.98 1.25 20.50
CA ASP A 63 19.00 1.48 21.51
C ASP A 63 19.70 2.80 21.16
N LEU A 64 19.48 3.83 21.98
CA LEU A 64 19.99 5.18 21.77
C LEU A 64 21.53 5.22 21.67
N SER A 65 22.22 4.17 22.13
CA SER A 65 23.67 4.00 21.96
C SER A 65 24.08 3.54 20.55
N GLU A 66 23.21 2.84 19.83
CA GLU A 66 23.41 2.40 18.43
C GLU A 66 22.77 3.37 17.42
N CYS A 67 21.68 4.02 17.84
CA CYS A 67 20.91 4.95 17.03
C CYS A 67 21.48 6.37 17.08
N SER A 68 22.49 6.64 16.26
CA SER A 68 22.89 8.02 15.99
C SER A 68 21.81 8.70 15.15
N PHE A 69 21.11 9.66 15.74
CA PHE A 69 20.13 10.50 15.05
C PHE A 69 20.80 11.80 14.59
N PRO A 70 21.37 11.88 13.37
CA PRO A 70 21.77 13.17 12.84
C PRO A 70 20.50 14.02 12.67
N LEU A 71 20.25 14.94 13.61
CA LEU A 71 19.12 15.89 13.59
C LEU A 71 19.06 16.72 12.29
N GLN A 72 20.13 16.71 11.51
CA GLN A 72 20.26 17.32 10.18
C GLN A 72 19.30 16.70 9.15
N ASN A 73 18.76 15.50 9.38
CA ASN A 73 17.88 14.76 8.45
C ASN A 73 16.41 14.68 8.92
N LEU A 74 15.96 15.62 9.76
CA LEU A 74 14.55 15.71 10.15
C LEU A 74 13.70 16.17 8.96
N ALA A 75 12.66 15.42 8.62
CA ALA A 75 11.64 15.82 7.64
C ALA A 75 10.24 15.87 8.26
N LYS A 76 9.41 16.80 7.77
CA LYS A 76 7.98 16.82 8.04
C LYS A 76 7.22 16.33 6.82
N MET A 77 6.17 15.55 7.05
CA MET A 77 5.31 15.01 5.99
C MET A 77 3.85 15.18 6.37
N THR A 78 3.05 15.65 5.43
CA THR A 78 1.61 15.82 5.59
C THR A 78 0.87 14.85 4.66
N PHE A 79 0.00 14.03 5.23
CA PHE A 79 -0.85 13.09 4.49
C PHE A 79 -2.11 13.78 3.95
N LYS A 80 -2.79 13.10 3.01
CA LYS A 80 -4.03 13.60 2.39
C LYS A 80 -5.16 13.87 3.38
N ASP A 81 -5.15 13.20 4.53
CA ASP A 81 -6.11 13.42 5.62
C ASP A 81 -5.76 14.61 6.53
N GLY A 82 -4.70 15.37 6.19
CA GLY A 82 -4.24 16.55 6.92
C GLY A 82 -3.31 16.23 8.09
N ARG A 83 -3.09 14.96 8.45
CA ARG A 83 -2.15 14.59 9.51
C ARG A 83 -0.73 14.93 9.09
N THR A 84 0.05 15.47 10.01
CA THR A 84 1.47 15.80 9.79
C THR A 84 2.34 15.04 10.78
N ILE A 85 3.32 14.30 10.27
CA ILE A 85 4.31 13.56 11.06
C ILE A 85 5.70 14.18 10.91
N SER A 86 6.56 13.95 11.90
CA SER A 86 7.98 14.32 11.85
C SER A 86 8.81 13.04 11.88
N LEU A 87 9.65 12.86 10.86
CA LEU A 87 10.46 11.68 10.66
C LEU A 87 11.94 12.04 10.70
N ILE A 88 12.73 11.23 11.40
CA ILE A 88 14.19 11.29 11.33
C ILE A 88 14.72 10.07 10.60
N GLU A 89 15.70 10.26 9.73
CA GLU A 89 16.36 9.12 9.11
C GLU A 89 17.04 8.24 10.17
N THR A 90 16.75 6.95 10.13
CA THR A 90 17.32 5.93 11.02
C THR A 90 17.95 4.84 10.16
N PRO A 91 19.29 4.72 10.19
CA PRO A 91 19.99 3.59 9.61
C PRO A 91 19.63 2.31 10.36
N ALA A 92 19.47 1.22 9.64
CA ALA A 92 19.13 -0.08 10.21
C ALA A 92 19.54 -1.22 9.28
N PHE A 93 19.20 -2.42 9.70
CA PHE A 93 19.36 -3.62 8.94
C PHE A 93 18.02 -4.33 8.79
N LEU A 94 17.70 -4.72 7.55
CA LEU A 94 16.56 -5.57 7.24
C LEU A 94 17.04 -7.02 7.16
N ASP A 95 16.42 -7.89 7.96
CA ASP A 95 16.61 -9.32 7.83
C ASP A 95 15.56 -9.85 6.84
N VAL A 96 16.02 -10.16 5.64
CA VAL A 96 15.18 -10.77 4.60
C VAL A 96 15.24 -12.28 4.78
N PRO A 97 14.10 -13.00 4.86
CA PRO A 97 14.12 -14.45 5.01
C PRO A 97 14.98 -15.12 3.93
N GLU A 98 15.74 -16.14 4.36
CA GLU A 98 16.63 -16.95 3.51
C GLU A 98 17.85 -16.19 2.95
N GLN A 99 18.21 -15.04 3.53
CA GLN A 99 19.24 -14.15 3.01
C GLN A 99 20.08 -13.52 4.10
N ASP A 100 21.26 -13.05 3.70
CA ASP A 100 22.07 -12.20 4.56
C ASP A 100 21.32 -10.90 4.86
N ARG A 101 21.54 -10.42 6.07
CA ARG A 101 21.13 -9.12 6.54
C ARG A 101 21.54 -7.99 5.58
N GLN A 102 20.60 -7.11 5.24
CA GLN A 102 20.82 -6.01 4.31
C GLN A 102 20.79 -4.66 5.03
N PRO A 103 21.77 -3.76 4.80
CA PRO A 103 21.67 -2.39 5.31
C PRO A 103 20.52 -1.66 4.61
N ALA A 104 19.80 -0.85 5.38
CA ALA A 104 18.70 -0.02 4.93
C ALA A 104 18.58 1.24 5.80
N SER A 105 17.70 2.15 5.40
CA SER A 105 17.29 3.30 6.20
C SER A 105 15.77 3.48 6.11
N PHE A 106 15.17 3.91 7.22
CA PHE A 106 13.76 4.29 7.29
C PHE A 106 13.57 5.57 8.10
N GLY A 107 12.36 6.10 8.07
CA GLY A 107 11.96 7.22 8.92
C GLY A 107 11.52 6.73 10.29
N SER A 108 12.05 7.33 11.34
CA SER A 108 11.59 7.11 12.70
C SER A 108 10.69 8.26 13.11
N GLU A 109 9.43 7.97 13.47
CA GLU A 109 8.51 8.98 13.97
C GLU A 109 8.82 9.30 15.44
N MET A 110 9.29 10.53 15.71
CA MET A 110 9.80 10.94 17.03
C MET A 110 8.74 11.61 17.94
N LYS A 111 7.47 11.69 17.51
CA LYS A 111 6.44 12.35 18.34
C LYS A 111 5.03 11.96 17.94
N VAL A 112 4.48 10.96 18.62
CA VAL A 112 3.05 10.68 18.59
C VAL A 112 2.39 11.55 19.66
N LYS A 113 1.84 12.73 19.28
CA LYS A 113 0.81 13.33 20.14
C LYS A 113 -0.30 12.31 20.25
N SER A 114 -0.92 12.15 21.43
CA SER A 114 -2.04 11.22 21.67
C SER A 114 -3.26 11.57 20.80
N SER A 115 -3.17 11.33 19.51
CA SER A 115 -4.19 11.65 18.53
C SER A 115 -4.80 10.34 18.07
N TYR A 116 -6.11 10.22 18.26
CA TYR A 116 -6.89 9.24 17.55
C TYR A 116 -7.12 9.73 16.10
N PRO A 117 -7.02 8.86 15.08
CA PRO A 117 -6.53 7.49 15.16
C PRO A 117 -5.01 7.44 15.35
N ALA A 118 -4.53 6.43 16.09
CA ALA A 118 -3.11 6.21 16.30
C ALA A 118 -2.37 6.07 14.95
N PRO A 119 -1.11 6.55 14.84
CA PRO A 119 -0.32 6.41 13.63
C PRO A 119 -0.01 4.94 13.35
N PHE A 120 0.26 4.63 12.08
CA PHE A 120 0.63 3.29 11.62
C PHE A 120 2.02 3.35 11.00
N ALA A 121 2.84 2.33 11.22
CA ALA A 121 4.06 2.14 10.45
C ALA A 121 3.71 1.86 8.97
N LEU A 122 4.62 2.22 8.08
CA LEU A 122 4.39 2.14 6.64
C LEU A 122 5.57 1.46 5.94
N LEU A 123 5.25 0.52 5.06
CA LEU A 123 6.13 -0.06 4.06
C LEU A 123 5.70 0.47 2.69
N GLY A 124 6.37 1.55 2.27
CA GLY A 124 6.16 2.17 0.97
C GLY A 124 6.78 1.36 -0.17
N LEU A 125 5.97 1.09 -1.19
CA LEU A 125 6.33 0.38 -2.41
C LEU A 125 6.11 1.23 -3.68
N GLY A 126 5.89 2.53 -3.50
CA GLY A 126 5.72 3.49 -4.58
C GLY A 126 7.04 3.90 -5.24
N PHE A 127 6.92 4.70 -6.30
CA PHE A 127 8.07 5.28 -6.97
C PHE A 127 8.78 6.31 -6.11
N ARG A 128 10.07 6.52 -6.38
CA ARG A 128 10.85 7.55 -5.70
C ARG A 128 10.37 8.94 -6.10
N GLN A 129 9.67 9.63 -5.20
CA GLN A 129 9.09 10.96 -5.47
C GLN A 129 10.04 12.13 -5.25
N ASP A 130 11.10 11.96 -4.45
CA ASP A 130 12.05 13.03 -4.15
C ASP A 130 13.50 12.50 -4.22
N ARG A 131 14.41 13.31 -4.77
CA ARG A 131 15.86 13.03 -4.83
C ARG A 131 16.64 13.71 -3.70
N THR A 132 15.97 14.41 -2.78
CA THR A 132 16.62 14.98 -1.58
C THR A 132 17.22 13.88 -0.70
N LEU A 133 18.16 14.29 0.17
CA LEU A 133 19.12 13.45 0.92
C LEU A 133 18.53 12.33 1.81
N ASN A 134 17.23 12.34 2.05
CA ASN A 134 16.58 11.47 3.02
C ASN A 134 16.31 10.06 2.45
N LEU A 135 17.15 9.08 2.78
CA LEU A 135 17.07 7.73 2.19
C LEU A 135 15.78 6.98 2.51
N PHE A 136 15.04 7.35 3.57
CA PHE A 136 13.73 6.78 3.87
C PHE A 136 12.64 7.11 2.84
N ARG A 137 12.91 8.04 1.92
CA ARG A 137 12.09 8.32 0.74
C ARG A 137 12.52 7.53 -0.49
N ASN A 138 13.58 6.70 -0.37
CA ASN A 138 13.92 5.72 -1.37
C ASN A 138 13.08 4.46 -1.14
N PRO A 139 12.46 3.91 -2.20
CA PRO A 139 11.74 2.65 -2.12
C PRO A 139 12.63 1.57 -1.50
N VAL A 140 12.08 0.73 -0.61
CA VAL A 140 12.84 -0.33 0.05
C VAL A 140 13.56 -1.24 -0.96
N ILE A 141 12.93 -1.52 -2.11
CA ILE A 141 13.52 -2.32 -3.18
C ILE A 141 14.79 -1.70 -3.75
N ASP A 142 14.83 -0.37 -3.85
CA ASP A 142 15.96 0.39 -4.36
C ASP A 142 17.16 0.31 -3.40
N GLN A 143 16.89 0.27 -2.10
CA GLN A 143 17.92 0.09 -1.07
C GLN A 143 18.49 -1.33 -1.12
N LEU A 144 17.63 -2.35 -1.21
CA LEU A 144 18.01 -3.76 -1.29
C LEU A 144 18.82 -4.11 -2.55
N VAL A 145 18.53 -3.48 -3.69
CA VAL A 145 19.28 -3.69 -4.94
C VAL A 145 20.67 -3.04 -4.90
N ARG A 146 20.80 -1.90 -4.21
CA ARG A 146 22.08 -1.14 -4.11
C ARG A 146 22.96 -1.59 -2.95
N GLY A 147 22.45 -2.43 -2.05
CA GLY A 147 23.17 -2.92 -0.89
C GLY A 147 24.45 -3.67 -1.28
N PRO A 148 25.44 -3.74 -0.36
CA PRO A 148 26.76 -4.32 -0.62
C PRO A 148 26.75 -5.80 -1.02
N SER A 149 25.68 -6.52 -0.72
CA SER A 149 25.47 -7.91 -1.14
C SER A 149 24.96 -8.05 -2.59
N GLY A 150 24.45 -6.97 -3.21
CA GLY A 150 23.77 -7.02 -4.50
C GLY A 150 22.53 -7.92 -4.52
N TYR A 151 21.91 -8.16 -3.35
CA TYR A 151 20.89 -9.18 -3.10
C TYR A 151 19.83 -9.30 -4.19
N ASN A 152 19.23 -8.18 -4.60
CA ASN A 152 18.17 -8.20 -5.60
C ASN A 152 18.71 -7.97 -7.01
N LYS A 153 18.68 -9.02 -7.82
CA LYS A 153 18.97 -8.96 -9.27
C LYS A 153 17.95 -8.12 -10.05
N SER A 154 16.79 -7.85 -9.45
CA SER A 154 15.68 -7.11 -10.07
C SER A 154 15.12 -6.04 -9.13
N ARG A 155 14.86 -4.85 -9.69
CA ARG A 155 14.06 -3.78 -9.04
C ARG A 155 12.57 -4.06 -9.24
N SER A 156 12.10 -5.19 -8.74
CA SER A 156 10.70 -5.60 -8.86
C SER A 156 10.09 -5.91 -7.51
N VAL A 157 8.78 -5.64 -7.39
CA VAL A 157 7.98 -6.04 -6.24
C VAL A 157 6.74 -6.76 -6.76
N SER A 158 6.46 -7.94 -6.23
CA SER A 158 5.24 -8.69 -6.53
C SER A 158 4.35 -8.77 -5.31
N LEU A 159 3.05 -8.63 -5.55
CA LEU A 159 2.00 -8.63 -4.52
C LEU A 159 1.00 -9.74 -4.85
N TYR A 160 0.78 -10.63 -3.89
CA TYR A 160 -0.25 -11.66 -3.96
C TYR A 160 -1.23 -11.46 -2.81
N LEU A 161 -2.54 -11.51 -3.09
CA LEU A 161 -3.61 -11.34 -2.12
C LEU A 161 -4.61 -12.48 -2.27
N GLU A 162 -4.83 -13.24 -1.20
CA GLU A 162 -5.90 -14.23 -1.15
C GLU A 162 -7.27 -13.52 -1.04
N SER A 163 -8.33 -14.18 -1.50
CA SER A 163 -9.70 -13.72 -1.27
C SER A 163 -10.28 -14.39 -0.03
N GLY A 164 -11.03 -13.64 0.80
CA GLY A 164 -11.80 -14.20 1.91
C GLY A 164 -11.69 -13.42 3.23
N PRO A 165 -12.46 -13.83 4.26
CA PRO A 165 -12.46 -13.15 5.55
C PRO A 165 -11.13 -13.30 6.33
N PHE A 166 -10.40 -14.40 6.09
CA PHE A 166 -9.10 -14.70 6.69
C PHE A 166 -7.95 -14.62 5.67
N ALA A 167 -8.16 -13.86 4.59
CA ALA A 167 -7.22 -13.72 3.50
C ALA A 167 -5.83 -13.31 4.00
N ARG A 168 -4.82 -14.07 3.59
CA ARG A 168 -3.41 -13.70 3.72
C ARG A 168 -2.93 -13.08 2.41
N GLY A 169 -1.74 -12.51 2.45
CA GLY A 169 -1.07 -12.05 1.25
C GLY A 169 0.43 -12.20 1.38
N GLU A 170 1.14 -11.88 0.32
CA GLU A 170 2.59 -11.99 0.26
C GLU A 170 3.17 -10.83 -0.53
N VAL A 171 4.28 -10.26 -0.02
CA VAL A 171 5.13 -9.34 -0.77
C VAL A 171 6.42 -10.05 -1.12
N LEU A 172 6.72 -10.16 -2.40
CA LEU A 172 8.02 -10.61 -2.87
C LEU A 172 8.84 -9.41 -3.34
N LEU A 173 9.91 -9.11 -2.62
CA LEU A 173 10.89 -8.10 -3.00
C LEU A 173 11.96 -8.76 -3.87
N GLY A 174 12.09 -8.34 -5.12
CA GLY A 174 13.16 -8.77 -6.03
C GLY A 174 12.84 -9.87 -7.03
N GLY A 175 11.57 -10.19 -7.24
CA GLY A 175 11.20 -11.25 -8.18
C GLY A 175 9.71 -11.39 -8.40
N VAL A 176 9.36 -12.49 -9.06
CA VAL A 176 8.01 -12.94 -9.39
C VAL A 176 7.91 -14.41 -8.98
N ASP A 177 6.80 -14.80 -8.36
CA ASP A 177 6.51 -16.19 -8.02
C ASP A 177 5.49 -16.77 -9.03
N PRO A 178 5.92 -17.66 -9.95
CA PRO A 178 5.05 -18.22 -10.98
C PRO A 178 3.94 -19.11 -10.42
N ASP A 179 4.06 -19.61 -9.19
CA ASP A 179 3.02 -20.45 -8.58
C ASP A 179 1.80 -19.63 -8.12
N LYS A 180 1.88 -18.30 -8.17
CA LYS A 180 0.82 -17.37 -7.72
C LYS A 180 -0.13 -16.92 -8.83
N PHE A 181 0.13 -17.26 -10.09
CA PHE A 181 -0.72 -16.86 -11.21
C PHE A 181 -0.75 -17.91 -12.31
N ILE A 182 -1.74 -17.80 -13.19
CA ILE A 182 -1.91 -18.69 -14.35
C ILE A 182 -1.68 -17.88 -15.61
N GLY A 183 -0.90 -18.45 -16.54
CA GLY A 183 -0.57 -17.81 -17.82
C GLY A 183 0.57 -16.79 -17.71
N PRO A 184 0.92 -16.11 -18.82
CA PRO A 184 2.02 -15.15 -18.83
C PRO A 184 1.63 -13.81 -18.20
N LEU A 185 2.61 -13.11 -17.62
CA LEU A 185 2.45 -11.71 -17.21
C LEU A 185 2.33 -10.80 -18.45
N ALA A 186 1.35 -9.90 -18.43
CA ALA A 186 1.20 -8.85 -19.43
C ALA A 186 1.87 -7.56 -18.94
N PRO A 187 2.92 -7.05 -19.61
CA PRO A 187 3.54 -5.79 -19.21
C PRO A 187 2.61 -4.62 -19.53
N VAL A 188 2.46 -3.72 -18.55
CA VAL A 188 1.64 -2.51 -18.66
C VAL A 188 2.54 -1.30 -18.40
N PRO A 189 2.67 -0.36 -19.35
CA PRO A 189 3.48 0.83 -19.12
C PRO A 189 2.82 1.73 -18.08
N VAL A 190 3.63 2.26 -17.16
CA VAL A 190 3.19 3.32 -16.26
C VAL A 190 3.12 4.66 -17.02
N VAL A 191 2.15 5.50 -16.67
CA VAL A 191 1.93 6.81 -17.31
C VAL A 191 2.88 7.86 -16.78
N ASP A 192 3.19 7.79 -15.48
CA ASP A 192 4.07 8.71 -14.77
C ASP A 192 4.80 7.96 -13.65
N GLU A 193 6.10 8.21 -13.48
CA GLU A 193 6.94 7.60 -12.45
C GLU A 193 6.73 8.25 -11.06
N GLY A 194 5.63 8.95 -10.82
CA GLY A 194 5.19 9.39 -9.50
C GLY A 194 4.31 8.37 -8.78
N HIS A 195 3.62 7.50 -9.53
CA HIS A 195 2.61 6.56 -9.03
C HIS A 195 2.59 5.28 -9.89
N TRP A 196 2.10 4.17 -9.35
CA TRP A 196 1.72 2.99 -10.16
C TRP A 196 0.44 3.29 -10.95
N MET A 197 0.55 4.23 -11.89
CA MET A 197 -0.55 4.77 -12.66
C MET A 197 -0.54 4.17 -14.06
N LEU A 198 -1.68 3.61 -14.46
CA LEU A 198 -1.91 3.06 -15.80
C LEU A 198 -3.01 3.84 -16.52
N HIS A 199 -2.86 3.92 -17.84
CA HIS A 199 -3.87 4.51 -18.71
C HIS A 199 -4.94 3.46 -19.03
N LEU A 200 -6.21 3.87 -18.97
CA LEU A 200 -7.36 3.05 -19.34
C LEU A 200 -8.02 3.63 -20.60
N LEU A 201 -8.01 2.88 -21.70
CA LEU A 201 -8.70 3.25 -22.95
C LEU A 201 -10.21 3.18 -22.84
N ALA A 202 -10.73 2.19 -22.10
CA ALA A 202 -12.15 1.95 -22.00
C ALA A 202 -12.49 1.16 -20.74
N VAL A 203 -13.70 1.41 -20.21
CA VAL A 203 -14.34 0.59 -19.20
C VAL A 203 -15.56 -0.07 -19.83
N TYR A 204 -15.74 -1.36 -19.55
CA TYR A 204 -16.80 -2.20 -20.07
C TYR A 204 -17.67 -2.74 -18.96
N VAL A 205 -18.98 -2.75 -19.20
CA VAL A 205 -20.01 -3.32 -18.33
C VAL A 205 -20.96 -4.14 -19.18
N GLY A 206 -20.95 -5.47 -19.01
CA GLY A 206 -21.89 -6.35 -19.73
C GLY A 206 -21.81 -6.23 -21.26
N GLY A 207 -20.63 -5.91 -21.81
CA GLY A 207 -20.40 -5.68 -23.24
C GLY A 207 -20.59 -4.23 -23.72
N ALA A 208 -21.27 -3.38 -22.97
CA ALA A 208 -21.33 -1.94 -23.24
C ALA A 208 -20.03 -1.27 -22.79
N SER A 209 -19.57 -0.23 -23.49
CA SER A 209 -18.29 0.45 -23.17
C SER A 209 -18.44 1.96 -23.05
N ARG A 210 -17.65 2.55 -22.15
CA ARG A 210 -17.37 3.99 -22.11
C ARG A 210 -15.89 4.22 -22.29
N ARG A 211 -15.56 5.25 -23.08
CA ARG A 211 -14.19 5.69 -23.35
C ARG A 211 -13.99 7.10 -22.81
N PRO A 212 -13.98 7.28 -21.48
CA PRO A 212 -13.64 8.57 -20.90
C PRO A 212 -12.24 8.97 -21.38
N ALA A 213 -12.11 10.17 -21.93
CA ALA A 213 -10.80 10.70 -22.31
C ALA A 213 -9.95 10.90 -21.05
N GLY A 214 -8.69 10.44 -21.09
CA GLY A 214 -7.74 10.64 -19.99
C GLY A 214 -8.10 9.88 -18.71
N LEU A 215 -8.68 8.68 -18.82
CA LEU A 215 -8.92 7.85 -17.65
C LEU A 215 -7.63 7.16 -17.21
N HIS A 216 -7.27 7.37 -15.95
CA HIS A 216 -6.14 6.76 -15.31
C HIS A 216 -6.60 5.96 -14.09
N ALA A 217 -5.91 4.86 -13.80
CA ALA A 217 -6.08 4.10 -12.57
C ALA A 217 -4.74 4.06 -11.83
N ILE A 218 -4.80 4.18 -10.50
CA ILE A 218 -3.65 4.03 -9.61
C ILE A 218 -3.80 2.68 -8.90
N LEU A 219 -2.76 1.86 -8.95
CA LEU A 219 -2.71 0.60 -8.20
C LEU A 219 -2.22 0.90 -6.78
N ASP A 220 -3.15 0.91 -5.83
CA ASP A 220 -2.92 1.36 -4.45
C ASP A 220 -3.35 0.31 -3.40
N THR A 221 -2.38 -0.42 -2.84
CA THR A 221 -2.64 -1.35 -1.73
C THR A 221 -2.96 -0.67 -0.40
N GLY A 222 -2.68 0.62 -0.28
CA GLY A 222 -3.05 1.44 0.88
C GLY A 222 -4.53 1.81 0.89
N THR A 223 -5.26 1.51 -0.19
CA THR A 223 -6.67 1.80 -0.36
C THR A 223 -7.53 0.52 -0.27
N ASN A 224 -8.70 0.60 0.36
CA ASN A 224 -9.56 -0.54 0.68
C ASN A 224 -10.78 -0.70 -0.27
N GLY A 225 -10.76 -0.04 -1.43
CA GLY A 225 -11.86 -0.07 -2.39
C GLY A 225 -11.45 0.45 -3.76
N ILE A 226 -12.34 0.27 -4.74
CA ILE A 226 -12.19 0.87 -6.07
C ILE A 226 -12.87 2.24 -6.04
N TYR A 227 -12.07 3.30 -6.11
CA TYR A 227 -12.58 4.66 -6.14
C TYR A 227 -12.69 5.14 -7.59
N ILE A 228 -13.84 5.70 -7.91
CA ILE A 228 -14.19 6.16 -9.25
C ILE A 228 -14.65 7.62 -9.12
N PRO A 229 -14.23 8.54 -10.02
CA PRO A 229 -14.77 9.90 -10.03
C PRO A 229 -16.30 9.88 -10.11
N THR A 230 -16.98 10.75 -9.35
CA THR A 230 -18.45 10.72 -9.18
C THR A 230 -19.21 10.58 -10.50
N LYS A 231 -18.89 11.43 -11.48
CA LYS A 231 -19.53 11.40 -12.81
C LYS A 231 -19.31 10.08 -13.55
N ALA A 232 -18.09 9.53 -13.50
CA ALA A 232 -17.79 8.25 -14.10
C ALA A 232 -18.49 7.10 -13.36
N GLY A 233 -18.69 7.22 -12.05
CA GLY A 233 -19.49 6.29 -11.25
C GLY A 233 -20.97 6.32 -11.65
N GLU A 234 -21.57 7.49 -11.81
CA GLU A 234 -22.96 7.65 -12.28
C GLU A 234 -23.17 7.03 -13.69
N ASP A 235 -22.22 7.29 -14.59
CA ASP A 235 -22.20 6.68 -15.93
C ASP A 235 -22.09 5.15 -15.85
N LEU A 236 -21.23 4.64 -14.96
CA LEU A 236 -21.04 3.22 -14.74
C LEU A 236 -22.33 2.56 -14.22
N ILE A 237 -22.98 3.16 -13.22
CA ILE A 237 -24.25 2.66 -12.69
C ILE A 237 -25.35 2.65 -13.76
N THR A 238 -25.36 3.64 -14.64
CA THR A 238 -26.29 3.67 -15.78
C THR A 238 -26.05 2.47 -16.71
N LEU A 239 -24.80 2.14 -17.00
CA LEU A 239 -24.46 0.94 -17.79
C LEU A 239 -24.82 -0.35 -17.06
N VAL A 240 -24.58 -0.43 -15.75
CA VAL A 240 -24.96 -1.61 -14.95
C VAL A 240 -26.47 -1.83 -15.04
N LYS A 241 -27.28 -0.79 -14.80
CA LYS A 241 -28.75 -0.88 -14.87
C LYS A 241 -29.27 -1.25 -16.26
N ALA A 242 -28.56 -0.86 -17.32
CA ALA A 242 -28.92 -1.22 -18.69
C ALA A 242 -28.51 -2.65 -19.08
N GLY A 243 -27.50 -3.23 -18.41
CA GLY A 243 -26.91 -4.53 -18.75
C GLY A 243 -27.38 -5.70 -17.89
N VAL A 244 -28.30 -5.49 -16.95
CA VAL A 244 -28.81 -6.53 -16.03
C VAL A 244 -30.12 -7.13 -16.56
N GLU A 245 -30.25 -8.45 -16.50
CA GLU A 245 -31.50 -9.15 -16.85
C GLU A 245 -32.59 -8.96 -15.78
N LYS A 246 -32.18 -8.76 -14.53
CA LYS A 246 -33.02 -8.47 -13.37
C LYS A 246 -32.81 -7.02 -12.95
N LEU A 247 -33.89 -6.28 -12.65
CA LEU A 247 -33.76 -4.96 -12.05
C LEU A 247 -33.05 -5.06 -10.69
N ILE A 248 -31.95 -4.32 -10.54
CA ILE A 248 -31.16 -4.25 -9.30
C ILE A 248 -31.37 -2.88 -8.66
N ASP A 249 -31.75 -2.87 -7.38
CA ASP A 249 -31.81 -1.65 -6.57
C ASP A 249 -30.39 -1.29 -6.11
N ILE A 250 -29.84 -0.22 -6.68
CA ILE A 250 -28.51 0.30 -6.33
C ILE A 250 -28.72 1.59 -5.54
N ARG A 251 -28.34 1.55 -4.26
CA ARG A 251 -28.45 2.67 -3.32
C ARG A 251 -27.12 3.38 -3.20
N ILE A 252 -27.16 4.68 -2.94
CA ILE A 252 -25.95 5.48 -2.70
C ILE A 252 -26.02 5.97 -1.26
N ASN A 253 -25.03 5.59 -0.46
CA ASN A 253 -24.94 5.94 0.95
C ASN A 253 -23.54 6.45 1.26
N GLY A 254 -23.41 7.74 1.59
CA GLY A 254 -22.11 8.35 1.91
C GLY A 254 -21.05 8.23 0.81
N GLY A 255 -21.46 8.16 -0.47
CA GLY A 255 -20.55 7.97 -1.61
C GLY A 255 -20.18 6.52 -1.91
N VAL A 256 -20.77 5.55 -1.19
CA VAL A 256 -20.64 4.12 -1.46
C VAL A 256 -21.88 3.64 -2.21
N TYR A 257 -21.67 2.81 -3.24
CA TYR A 257 -22.73 2.14 -3.97
C TYR A 257 -23.04 0.80 -3.29
N GLU A 258 -24.27 0.64 -2.83
CA GLU A 258 -24.77 -0.53 -2.11
C GLU A 258 -25.79 -1.29 -2.96
N ILE A 259 -25.77 -2.63 -2.88
CA ILE A 259 -26.72 -3.53 -3.53
C ILE A 259 -27.18 -4.60 -2.54
N ASP A 260 -28.32 -5.23 -2.81
CA ASP A 260 -28.67 -6.45 -2.10
C ASP A 260 -27.70 -7.58 -2.46
N ARG A 261 -27.23 -8.33 -1.45
CA ARG A 261 -26.35 -9.48 -1.66
C ARG A 261 -27.02 -10.55 -2.54
N ALA A 262 -28.34 -10.69 -2.49
CA ALA A 262 -29.11 -11.59 -3.33
C ALA A 262 -29.04 -11.21 -4.82
N ASP A 263 -28.68 -9.97 -5.14
CA ASP A 263 -28.58 -9.47 -6.51
C ASP A 263 -27.15 -9.60 -7.10
N ARG A 264 -26.18 -10.06 -6.30
CA ARG A 264 -24.76 -10.14 -6.70
C ARG A 264 -24.54 -10.88 -8.00
N ASP A 265 -25.18 -12.04 -8.15
CA ASP A 265 -24.95 -12.93 -9.29
C ASP A 265 -25.62 -12.43 -10.59
N TYR A 266 -26.43 -11.38 -10.51
CA TYR A 266 -27.03 -10.70 -11.65
C TYR A 266 -26.20 -9.51 -12.14
N LEU A 267 -25.15 -9.12 -11.42
CA LEU A 267 -24.30 -8.01 -11.83
C LEU A 267 -23.48 -8.36 -13.07
N PRO A 268 -23.38 -7.44 -14.05
CA PRO A 268 -22.52 -7.63 -15.21
C PRO A 268 -21.04 -7.59 -14.80
N ILE A 269 -20.20 -8.27 -15.59
CA ILE A 269 -18.75 -8.18 -15.44
C ILE A 269 -18.30 -6.76 -15.75
N LEU A 270 -17.56 -6.17 -14.81
CA LEU A 270 -16.77 -4.96 -15.01
C LEU A 270 -15.38 -5.35 -15.52
N SER A 271 -14.97 -4.79 -16.65
CA SER A 271 -13.60 -4.93 -17.15
C SER A 271 -13.09 -3.60 -17.69
N ALA A 272 -11.77 -3.45 -17.75
CA ALA A 272 -11.13 -2.28 -18.32
C ALA A 272 -10.11 -2.72 -19.39
N ARG A 273 -10.01 -1.92 -20.45
CA ARG A 273 -9.01 -2.08 -21.48
C ARG A 273 -7.96 -0.99 -21.32
N GLN A 274 -6.71 -1.40 -21.34
CA GLN A 274 -5.52 -0.55 -21.41
C GLN A 274 -5.11 -0.34 -22.86
#